data_AF-R1E4A5-F1
#
_entry.id   AF-R1E4A5-F1
#
_cell.length_a   1.000
_cell.length_b   1.000
_cell.length_c   1.000
_cell.angle_alpha   90.00
_cell.angle_beta   90.00
_cell.angle_gamma   90.00
#
_symmetry.space_group_name_H-M   'P 1'
#
loop_
_entity.id
_entity.type
_entity.pdbx_description
1 polymer ?
#
loop_
_entity_poly.entity_id
_entity_poly.type
_entity_poly.pdbx_seq_one_letter_code
_entity_poly.pdbx_strand_id
1 'polypeptide(L)'
;MAPARLLAAAASLSAAACDPDSSNEAPLSAVGWHGAIVAACLLVGVLTFFGAGTGTASTPQHKGLAEERYFQKLLEPDDESKFSGKGDGFSWSQTVSEVVVEVPLPAGARARDVACRVLPASLSLAVCGQAVLQGSLLRKVLPDDSDWVLEDAPGQGEGRLLRLTLVKRSPTAGLQHWTSVLAGASSG
;
A
#
# COMPACT_ATOMS: atom_id res chain seq x y z
N MET A 1 54.59 25.66 4.42
CA MET A 1 55.79 25.00 4.96
C MET A 1 55.33 23.68 5.57
N ALA A 2 55.72 22.57 4.96
CA ALA A 2 55.29 21.18 5.24
C ALA A 2 56.09 20.59 6.43
N PRO A 3 56.02 19.28 6.73
CA PRO A 3 54.86 18.40 6.99
C PRO A 3 55.08 17.53 8.27
N ALA A 4 54.09 16.73 8.69
CA ALA A 4 54.38 15.51 9.46
C ALA A 4 53.36 14.40 9.14
N ARG A 5 53.84 13.41 8.38
CA ARG A 5 53.31 12.04 8.28
C ARG A 5 54.10 11.15 9.24
N LEU A 6 53.45 10.13 9.80
CA LEU A 6 53.93 8.76 10.15
C LEU A 6 53.11 8.25 11.36
N LEU A 7 52.82 6.98 11.60
CA LEU A 7 52.65 5.70 10.86
C LEU A 7 52.34 4.67 11.98
N ALA A 8 51.55 3.63 11.66
CA ALA A 8 51.55 2.28 12.26
C ALA A 8 51.25 2.12 13.78
N ALA A 9 50.14 1.50 14.16
CA ALA A 9 49.86 0.05 14.22
C ALA A 9 50.48 -0.66 15.44
N ALA A 10 49.62 -1.27 16.27
CA ALA A 10 49.92 -2.51 16.98
C ALA A 10 48.60 -3.18 17.39
N ALA A 11 48.33 -4.32 16.76
CA ALA A 11 47.40 -5.31 17.25
C ALA A 11 47.96 -5.96 18.52
N SER A 12 47.09 -6.39 19.42
CA SER A 12 47.39 -7.51 20.31
C SER A 12 46.18 -8.42 20.41
N LEU A 13 46.39 -9.63 19.92
CA LEU A 13 45.55 -10.81 20.09
C LEU A 13 45.57 -11.25 21.55
N SER A 14 44.48 -11.88 22.01
CA SER A 14 44.61 -13.08 22.82
C SER A 14 43.47 -14.04 22.50
N ALA A 15 43.84 -15.29 22.28
CA ALA A 15 43.03 -16.40 21.81
C ALA A 15 42.60 -17.35 22.96
N ALA A 16 41.79 -18.34 22.56
CA ALA A 16 41.39 -19.57 23.25
C ALA A 16 40.17 -19.41 24.19
N ALA A 17 39.18 -20.30 24.23
CA ALA A 17 39.15 -21.71 23.84
C ALA A 17 37.70 -22.20 23.55
N CYS A 18 37.62 -23.43 23.03
CA CYS A 18 36.47 -24.34 22.91
C CYS A 18 35.64 -24.43 24.22
N ASP A 19 34.36 -24.79 24.27
CA ASP A 19 33.69 -25.97 23.69
C ASP A 19 32.16 -25.75 23.56
N PRO A 20 31.50 -26.48 22.64
CA PRO A 20 30.06 -26.71 22.63
C PRO A 20 29.72 -28.03 23.34
N ASP A 21 28.69 -28.05 24.20
CA ASP A 21 27.64 -29.10 24.31
C ASP A 21 26.88 -29.04 25.67
N SER A 22 25.64 -29.55 25.65
CA SER A 22 24.86 -30.09 26.78
C SER A 22 24.21 -29.07 27.73
N SER A 23 22.93 -29.16 28.11
CA SER A 23 21.96 -30.25 28.07
C SER A 23 20.56 -29.64 28.26
N ASN A 24 19.56 -30.12 27.53
CA ASN A 24 18.17 -30.19 28.01
C ASN A 24 17.41 -31.21 27.16
N GLU A 25 17.58 -32.48 27.54
CA GLU A 25 16.85 -33.63 27.03
C GLU A 25 15.46 -33.71 27.69
N ALA A 26 14.42 -33.92 26.90
CA ALA A 26 13.14 -34.46 27.35
C ALA A 26 12.83 -35.71 26.50
N PRO A 27 12.43 -36.86 27.10
CA PRO A 27 12.44 -38.14 26.42
C PRO A 27 11.17 -38.37 25.59
N LEU A 28 11.36 -38.75 24.31
CA LEU A 28 10.33 -39.39 23.50
C LEU A 28 10.55 -40.90 23.52
N SER A 29 9.76 -41.59 24.32
CA SER A 29 9.54 -43.03 24.20
C SER A 29 8.50 -43.30 23.11
N ALA A 30 8.93 -43.77 21.93
CA ALA A 30 8.02 -44.38 20.96
C ALA A 30 8.77 -45.41 20.09
N VAL A 31 8.86 -46.60 20.68
CA VAL A 31 9.07 -47.95 20.15
C VAL A 31 9.01 -48.09 18.62
N GLY A 32 10.06 -48.71 18.09
CA GLY A 32 10.32 -48.90 16.67
C GLY A 32 9.40 -49.88 15.94
N TRP A 33 9.26 -49.64 14.64
CA TRP A 33 8.62 -50.53 13.69
C TRP A 33 9.62 -51.57 13.19
N HIS A 34 9.42 -52.83 13.55
CA HIS A 34 9.97 -53.96 12.81
C HIS A 34 8.95 -54.38 11.76
N GLY A 35 9.38 -54.43 10.51
CA GLY A 35 8.65 -55.10 9.44
C GLY A 35 8.66 -56.62 9.62
N ALA A 36 7.56 -57.24 9.20
CA ALA A 36 7.30 -58.65 8.89
C ALA A 36 5.84 -58.97 9.35
N ILE A 37 4.99 -59.80 8.75
CA ILE A 37 4.98 -60.71 7.59
C ILE A 37 3.48 -61.08 7.42
N VAL A 38 2.99 -61.06 6.18
CA VAL A 38 2.13 -62.06 5.51
C VAL A 38 0.89 -62.65 6.24
N ALA A 39 -0.27 -62.40 5.61
CA ALA A 39 -1.45 -63.26 5.40
C ALA A 39 -2.23 -63.89 6.56
N ALA A 40 -3.55 -63.67 6.56
CA ALA A 40 -4.54 -64.75 6.41
C ALA A 40 -5.95 -64.18 6.16
N CYS A 41 -6.58 -64.61 5.06
CA CYS A 41 -8.00 -64.43 4.77
C CYS A 41 -8.85 -65.54 5.40
N LEU A 42 -10.16 -65.23 5.49
CA LEU A 42 -11.34 -66.08 5.69
C LEU A 42 -11.71 -66.41 7.15
N LEU A 43 -12.86 -65.88 7.59
CA LEU A 43 -14.09 -66.67 7.70
C LEU A 43 -15.33 -65.74 7.83
N VAL A 44 -16.40 -66.14 7.16
CA VAL A 44 -17.71 -65.49 7.05
C VAL A 44 -18.51 -65.63 8.35
N GLY A 45 -19.27 -64.61 8.75
CA GLY A 45 -20.24 -64.76 9.85
C GLY A 45 -20.97 -63.48 10.27
N VAL A 46 -22.18 -63.31 9.74
CA VAL A 46 -23.23 -62.33 10.06
C VAL A 46 -23.38 -62.06 11.57
N LEU A 47 -23.50 -60.80 11.97
CA LEU A 47 -24.60 -60.31 12.83
C LEU A 47 -24.58 -58.78 12.97
N THR A 48 -25.77 -58.23 12.78
CA THR A 48 -26.20 -56.84 12.85
C THR A 48 -25.74 -56.12 14.11
N PHE A 49 -25.08 -54.98 13.95
CA PHE A 49 -25.21 -53.88 14.88
C PHE A 49 -25.40 -52.58 14.10
N PHE A 50 -26.65 -52.10 14.13
CA PHE A 50 -27.04 -50.76 13.70
C PHE A 50 -26.44 -49.79 14.71
N GLY A 51 -25.47 -49.00 14.27
CA GLY A 51 -24.73 -48.10 15.17
C GLY A 51 -23.79 -47.19 14.40
N ALA A 52 -24.34 -46.32 13.55
CA ALA A 52 -23.59 -45.21 12.95
C ALA A 52 -24.11 -43.89 13.52
N GLY A 53 -23.80 -43.65 14.80
CA GLY A 53 -23.69 -42.30 15.34
C GLY A 53 -22.27 -41.80 15.09
N THR A 54 -22.05 -41.15 13.96
CA THR A 54 -20.92 -40.23 13.80
C THR A 54 -21.47 -38.97 13.16
N GLY A 55 -21.56 -37.90 13.95
CA GLY A 55 -21.84 -36.57 13.45
C GLY A 55 -20.82 -36.22 12.37
N THR A 56 -21.27 -36.19 11.12
CA THR A 56 -20.50 -35.58 10.04
C THR A 56 -20.68 -34.08 10.18
N ALA A 57 -19.56 -33.44 10.49
CA ALA A 57 -19.35 -32.02 10.59
C ALA A 57 -20.15 -31.23 9.53
N SER A 58 -20.89 -30.24 10.02
CA SER A 58 -21.36 -29.11 9.25
C SER A 58 -20.21 -28.51 8.45
N THR A 59 -20.23 -28.68 7.13
CA THR A 59 -19.46 -27.80 6.25
C THR A 59 -20.40 -26.67 5.82
N PRO A 60 -20.22 -25.43 6.29
CA PRO A 60 -20.96 -24.30 5.76
C PRO A 60 -20.44 -23.99 4.35
N GLN A 61 -21.19 -24.45 3.36
CA GLN A 61 -21.12 -24.03 1.96
C GLN A 61 -21.54 -22.55 1.86
N HIS A 62 -20.62 -21.60 2.04
CA HIS A 62 -20.83 -20.21 1.60
C HIS A 62 -19.56 -19.35 1.54
N LYS A 63 -18.59 -19.65 0.65
CA LYS A 63 -17.44 -18.72 0.40
C LYS A 63 -16.97 -18.54 -1.04
N GLY A 64 -17.43 -19.34 -2.02
CA GLY A 64 -16.96 -19.20 -3.41
C GLY A 64 -17.45 -17.93 -4.13
N LEU A 65 -18.71 -17.53 -3.91
CA LEU A 65 -19.34 -16.45 -4.67
C LEU A 65 -18.85 -15.03 -4.28
N ALA A 66 -18.36 -14.85 -3.06
CA ALA A 66 -17.86 -13.56 -2.59
C ALA A 66 -16.43 -13.29 -3.07
N GLU A 67 -15.59 -14.33 -3.08
CA GLU A 67 -14.22 -14.26 -3.57
C GLU A 67 -14.20 -14.09 -5.09
N GLU A 68 -14.96 -14.87 -5.86
CA GLU A 68 -15.03 -14.70 -7.33
C GLU A 68 -15.50 -13.30 -7.73
N ARG A 69 -16.51 -12.73 -7.06
CA ARG A 69 -16.94 -11.34 -7.31
C ARG A 69 -15.87 -10.32 -6.94
N TYR A 70 -15.07 -10.59 -5.92
CA TYR A 70 -13.98 -9.72 -5.51
C TYR A 70 -12.82 -9.76 -6.51
N PHE A 71 -12.44 -10.96 -6.97
CA PHE A 71 -11.44 -11.14 -8.03
C PHE A 71 -11.89 -10.56 -9.36
N GLN A 72 -13.16 -10.74 -9.73
CA GLN A 72 -13.75 -10.11 -10.92
C GLN A 72 -13.65 -8.59 -10.83
N LYS A 73 -13.93 -8.01 -9.65
CA LYS A 73 -13.84 -6.56 -9.40
C LYS A 73 -12.40 -6.02 -9.33
N LEU A 74 -11.41 -6.87 -9.06
CA LEU A 74 -9.98 -6.55 -9.15
C LEU A 74 -9.45 -6.63 -10.59
N LEU A 75 -10.12 -7.40 -11.45
CA LEU A 75 -9.79 -7.55 -12.87
C LEU A 75 -10.55 -6.57 -13.76
N GLU A 76 -11.57 -5.90 -13.22
CA GLU A 76 -12.22 -4.78 -13.88
C GLU A 76 -11.16 -3.68 -14.09
N PRO A 77 -10.93 -3.22 -15.33
CA PRO A 77 -10.01 -2.12 -15.58
C PRO A 77 -10.45 -0.92 -14.74
N ASP A 78 -9.50 -0.27 -14.09
CA ASP A 78 -9.77 0.89 -13.25
C ASP A 78 -10.61 1.89 -14.06
N ASP A 79 -11.88 2.04 -13.68
CA ASP A 79 -12.74 3.10 -14.21
C ASP A 79 -12.20 4.40 -13.64
N GLU A 80 -11.24 5.00 -14.34
CA GLU A 80 -10.53 6.23 -13.98
C GLU A 80 -11.50 7.37 -13.61
N SER A 81 -12.76 7.32 -14.07
CA SER A 81 -13.79 8.29 -13.72
C SER A 81 -14.19 8.27 -12.24
N LYS A 82 -13.94 7.16 -11.53
CA LYS A 82 -14.36 6.93 -10.14
C LYS A 82 -13.40 7.51 -9.10
N PHE A 83 -12.23 7.97 -9.51
CA PHE A 83 -11.17 8.38 -8.58
C PHE A 83 -10.92 9.89 -8.55
N SER A 84 -11.95 10.66 -8.89
CA SER A 84 -11.98 12.13 -8.86
C SER A 84 -12.88 12.67 -7.75
N GLY A 85 -12.73 13.95 -7.42
CA GLY A 85 -13.54 14.64 -6.43
C GLY A 85 -13.55 16.15 -6.64
N LYS A 86 -14.40 16.84 -5.88
CA LYS A 86 -14.48 18.31 -5.86
C LYS A 86 -14.31 18.81 -4.44
N GLY A 87 -13.63 19.94 -4.29
CA GLY A 87 -13.56 20.72 -3.08
C GLY A 87 -14.03 22.14 -3.32
N ASP A 88 -13.90 22.99 -2.30
CA ASP A 88 -14.24 24.40 -2.43
C ASP A 88 -13.22 25.12 -3.31
N GLY A 89 -13.64 25.55 -4.50
CA GLY A 89 -12.79 26.25 -5.47
C GLY A 89 -11.82 25.38 -6.26
N PHE A 90 -11.88 24.05 -6.17
CA PHE A 90 -11.03 23.15 -6.96
C PHE A 90 -11.69 21.81 -7.28
N SER A 91 -11.24 21.15 -8.33
CA SER A 91 -11.49 19.74 -8.61
C SER A 91 -10.17 18.96 -8.60
N TRP A 92 -10.26 17.65 -8.40
CA TRP A 92 -9.09 16.81 -8.49
C TRP A 92 -9.44 15.44 -9.09
N SER A 93 -8.46 14.82 -9.71
CA SER A 93 -8.51 13.45 -10.23
C SER A 93 -7.19 12.76 -9.93
N GLN A 94 -7.11 11.46 -10.18
CA GLN A 94 -5.87 10.72 -10.01
C GLN A 94 -5.78 9.58 -11.01
N THR A 95 -4.55 9.18 -11.28
CA THR A 95 -4.21 7.91 -11.90
C THR A 95 -3.53 7.02 -10.85
N VAL A 96 -2.96 5.89 -11.27
CA VAL A 96 -2.09 5.06 -10.43
C VAL A 96 -0.90 5.86 -9.88
N SER A 97 -0.33 6.78 -10.68
CA SER A 97 0.95 7.44 -10.41
C SER A 97 0.82 8.85 -9.87
N GLU A 98 -0.28 9.54 -10.17
CA GLU A 98 -0.39 10.99 -9.98
C GLU A 98 -1.74 11.39 -9.39
N VAL A 99 -1.76 12.56 -8.74
CA VAL A 99 -2.98 13.30 -8.39
C VAL A 99 -2.91 14.64 -9.10
N VAL A 100 -3.96 14.98 -9.85
CA VAL A 100 -4.08 16.25 -10.57
C VAL A 100 -5.11 17.11 -9.85
N VAL A 101 -4.73 18.33 -9.49
CA VAL A 101 -5.61 19.34 -8.88
C VAL A 101 -5.80 20.47 -9.88
N GLU A 102 -7.04 20.83 -10.12
CA GLU A 102 -7.46 21.87 -11.06
C GLU A 102 -8.19 22.99 -10.31
N VAL A 103 -7.68 24.21 -10.44
CA VAL A 103 -8.24 25.41 -9.80
C VAL A 103 -8.62 26.41 -10.88
N PRO A 104 -9.92 26.67 -11.11
CA PRO A 104 -10.38 27.72 -12.01
C PRO A 104 -10.00 29.10 -11.47
N LEU A 105 -9.51 29.97 -12.34
CA LEU A 105 -9.00 31.29 -12.01
C LEU A 105 -9.60 32.38 -12.91
N PRO A 106 -9.72 33.62 -12.39
CA PRO A 106 -10.23 34.73 -13.18
C PRO A 106 -9.28 35.08 -14.33
N ALA A 107 -9.87 35.73 -15.35
CA ALA A 107 -9.13 36.28 -16.47
C ALA A 107 -8.00 37.19 -15.99
N GLY A 108 -6.79 36.94 -16.51
CA GLY A 108 -5.61 37.73 -16.20
C GLY A 108 -4.77 37.27 -15.02
N ALA A 109 -5.16 36.23 -14.27
CA ALA A 109 -4.31 35.63 -13.24
C ALA A 109 -2.91 35.28 -13.83
N ARG A 110 -1.84 35.59 -13.12
CA ARG A 110 -0.45 35.34 -13.55
C ARG A 110 0.24 34.38 -12.57
N ALA A 111 1.39 33.85 -12.99
CA ALA A 111 2.20 32.97 -12.16
C ALA A 111 2.55 33.59 -10.78
N ARG A 112 2.78 34.91 -10.72
CA ARG A 112 3.06 35.64 -9.47
C ARG A 112 1.90 35.62 -8.47
N ASP A 113 0.68 35.37 -8.94
CA ASP A 113 -0.52 35.33 -8.10
C ASP A 113 -0.70 33.93 -7.48
N VAL A 114 0.13 32.95 -7.85
CA VAL A 114 0.11 31.58 -7.35
C VAL A 114 1.24 31.39 -6.34
N ALA A 115 0.87 31.05 -5.11
CA ALA A 115 1.80 30.59 -4.08
C ALA A 115 1.57 29.09 -3.85
N CYS A 116 2.40 28.26 -4.49
CA CYS A 116 2.35 26.81 -4.37
C CYS A 116 3.61 26.29 -3.69
N ARG A 117 3.44 25.55 -2.59
CA ARG A 117 4.51 24.85 -1.89
C ARG A 117 4.11 23.40 -1.65
N VAL A 118 4.81 22.51 -2.34
CA VAL A 118 4.66 21.05 -2.19
C VAL A 118 5.79 20.55 -1.30
N LEU A 119 5.44 19.79 -0.26
CA LEU A 119 6.37 19.04 0.57
C LEU A 119 5.97 17.56 0.53
N PRO A 120 6.86 16.63 0.93
CA PRO A 120 6.61 15.20 0.77
C PRO A 120 5.32 14.70 1.43
N ALA A 121 4.78 15.39 2.43
CA ALA A 121 3.55 14.99 3.13
C ALA A 121 2.57 16.15 3.38
N SER A 122 2.78 17.32 2.78
CA SER A 122 1.90 18.49 2.98
C SER A 122 1.88 19.41 1.78
N LEU A 123 0.76 20.11 1.60
CA LEU A 123 0.54 21.05 0.50
C LEU A 123 0.06 22.39 1.05
N SER A 124 0.58 23.47 0.46
CA SER A 124 0.09 24.83 0.62
C SER A 124 -0.08 25.43 -0.77
N LEU A 125 -1.32 25.61 -1.20
CA LEU A 125 -1.69 26.23 -2.46
C LEU A 125 -2.63 27.41 -2.16
N ALA A 126 -2.15 28.60 -2.47
CA ALA A 126 -2.94 29.81 -2.43
C ALA A 126 -2.89 30.51 -3.79
N VAL A 127 -4.02 31.07 -4.21
CA VAL A 127 -4.11 31.83 -5.46
C VAL A 127 -4.77 33.17 -5.19
N CYS A 128 -4.21 34.25 -5.76
CA CYS A 128 -4.64 35.63 -5.54
C CYS A 128 -4.77 35.99 -4.04
N GLY A 129 -3.90 35.42 -3.20
CA GLY A 129 -3.89 35.63 -1.74
C GLY A 129 -4.94 34.84 -0.95
N GLN A 130 -5.74 33.98 -1.59
CA GLN A 130 -6.71 33.10 -0.93
C GLN A 130 -6.18 31.67 -0.87
N ALA A 131 -6.22 31.04 0.31
CA ALA A 131 -5.79 29.66 0.47
C ALA A 131 -6.85 28.71 -0.12
N VAL A 132 -6.46 27.91 -1.11
CA VAL A 132 -7.32 26.91 -1.77
C VAL A 132 -7.13 25.54 -1.12
N LEU A 133 -5.87 25.14 -0.89
CA LEU A 133 -5.52 23.89 -0.21
C LEU A 133 -4.40 24.13 0.79
N GLN A 134 -4.61 23.77 2.05
CA GLN A 134 -3.62 23.90 3.11
C GLN A 134 -3.74 22.72 4.07
N GLY A 135 -2.71 21.87 4.15
CA GLY A 135 -2.71 20.78 5.13
C GLY A 135 -1.78 19.62 4.81
N SER A 136 -1.95 18.54 5.56
CA SER A 136 -1.24 17.27 5.29
C SER A 136 -1.88 16.57 4.11
N LEU A 137 -1.06 16.08 3.18
CA LEU A 137 -1.52 15.26 2.06
C LEU A 137 -1.99 13.90 2.58
N LEU A 138 -2.95 13.28 1.89
CA LEU A 138 -3.44 11.95 2.25
C LEU A 138 -2.31 10.89 2.21
N ARG A 139 -1.42 10.98 1.22
CA ARG A 139 -0.20 10.16 1.13
C ARG A 139 0.98 11.00 0.65
N LYS A 140 2.17 10.39 0.68
CA LYS A 140 3.40 11.09 0.30
C LYS A 140 3.55 11.26 -1.20
N VAL A 141 4.15 12.38 -1.59
CA VAL A 141 4.47 12.76 -2.97
C VAL A 141 5.98 12.93 -3.15
N LEU A 142 6.44 13.05 -4.39
CA LEU A 142 7.79 13.46 -4.78
C LEU A 142 7.73 14.93 -5.20
N PRO A 143 8.11 15.89 -4.32
CA PRO A 143 7.99 17.31 -4.64
C PRO A 143 8.81 17.74 -5.84
N ASP A 144 10.00 17.14 -6.02
CA ASP A 144 10.92 17.49 -7.12
C ASP A 144 10.39 17.05 -8.48
N ASP A 145 9.50 16.06 -8.51
CA ASP A 145 8.83 15.55 -9.72
C ASP A 145 7.42 16.14 -9.88
N SER A 146 6.94 16.91 -8.91
CA SER A 146 5.61 17.54 -8.94
C SER A 146 5.72 18.96 -9.47
N ASP A 147 4.81 19.35 -10.34
CA ASP A 147 4.82 20.65 -10.99
C ASP A 147 3.42 21.27 -11.06
N TRP A 148 3.37 22.54 -11.43
CA TRP A 148 2.10 23.19 -11.75
C TRP A 148 2.25 24.08 -12.96
N VAL A 149 1.18 24.16 -13.73
CA VAL A 149 1.08 24.99 -14.92
C VAL A 149 -0.17 25.86 -14.85
N LEU A 150 -0.12 26.99 -15.55
CA LEU A 150 -1.26 27.88 -15.72
C LEU A 150 -1.66 27.85 -17.19
N GLU A 151 -2.83 27.29 -17.47
CA GLU A 151 -3.40 27.13 -18.80
C GLU A 151 -4.47 28.21 -19.05
N ASP A 152 -4.64 28.63 -20.29
CA ASP A 152 -5.79 29.43 -20.68
C ASP A 152 -6.98 28.46 -20.94
N ALA A 153 -8.11 28.72 -20.30
CA ALA A 153 -9.28 27.84 -20.42
C ALA A 153 -10.07 28.17 -21.71
N PRO A 154 -10.49 27.16 -22.50
CA PRO A 154 -11.27 27.40 -23.71
C PRO A 154 -12.69 27.88 -23.35
N GLY A 155 -13.00 29.15 -23.60
CA GLY A 155 -14.33 29.74 -23.38
C GLY A 155 -14.42 31.23 -23.73
N GLN A 156 -15.62 31.72 -24.07
CA GLN A 156 -15.89 33.14 -24.33
C GLN A 156 -15.83 33.94 -23.01
N GLY A 157 -14.65 34.44 -22.67
CA GLY A 157 -14.37 35.18 -21.43
C GLY A 157 -13.14 34.67 -20.70
N GLU A 158 -12.01 34.54 -21.43
CA GLU A 158 -10.63 34.24 -21.02
C GLU A 158 -10.41 33.79 -19.55
N GLY A 159 -11.00 32.68 -19.13
CA GLY A 159 -10.67 32.07 -17.84
C GLY A 159 -9.25 31.49 -17.84
N ARG A 160 -8.65 31.35 -16.67
CA ARG A 160 -7.40 30.59 -16.50
C ARG A 160 -7.63 29.35 -15.65
N LEU A 161 -6.79 28.35 -15.84
CA LEU A 161 -6.84 27.11 -15.07
C LEU A 161 -5.44 26.84 -14.52
N LEU A 162 -5.31 26.77 -13.20
CA LEU A 162 -4.12 26.22 -12.60
C LEU A 162 -4.28 24.70 -12.53
N ARG A 163 -3.33 23.97 -13.11
CA ARG A 163 -3.21 22.52 -13.03
C ARG A 163 -1.97 22.19 -12.21
N LEU A 164 -2.15 21.64 -11.03
CA LEU A 164 -1.09 21.12 -10.15
C LEU A 164 -1.05 19.60 -10.29
N THR A 165 0.09 19.06 -10.70
CA THR A 165 0.34 17.62 -10.79
C THR A 165 1.21 17.19 -9.62
N LEU A 166 0.69 16.29 -8.80
CA LEU A 166 1.39 15.71 -7.66
C LEU A 166 1.81 14.28 -8.01
N VAL A 167 3.12 14.06 -8.15
CA VAL A 167 3.65 12.72 -8.39
C VAL A 167 3.68 11.94 -7.09
N LYS A 168 2.98 10.81 -7.04
CA LYS A 168 2.91 9.98 -5.84
C LYS A 168 4.27 9.33 -5.58
N ARG A 169 4.71 9.35 -4.33
CA ARG A 169 5.94 8.62 -3.92
C ARG A 169 5.80 7.11 -4.10
N SER A 170 4.58 6.61 -3.98
CA SER A 170 4.27 5.20 -4.21
C SER A 170 3.00 5.13 -5.05
N PRO A 171 3.04 4.43 -6.19
CA PRO A 171 1.84 4.17 -6.99
C PRO A 171 0.73 3.55 -6.13
N THR A 172 -0.52 3.91 -6.43
CA THR A 172 -1.70 3.44 -5.69
C THR A 172 -2.64 2.68 -6.61
N ALA A 173 -3.17 1.56 -6.13
CA ALA A 173 -4.18 0.78 -6.84
C ALA A 173 -5.30 0.35 -5.88
N GLY A 174 -6.50 0.12 -6.40
CA GLY A 174 -7.65 -0.39 -5.66
C GLY A 174 -7.95 0.43 -4.40
N LEU A 175 -7.99 -0.23 -3.24
CA LEU A 175 -8.30 0.42 -1.96
C LEU A 175 -7.24 1.45 -1.49
N GLN A 176 -6.10 1.53 -2.17
CA GLN A 176 -5.06 2.52 -1.86
C GLN A 176 -5.22 3.83 -2.62
N HIS A 177 -6.18 3.94 -3.55
CA HIS A 177 -6.48 5.21 -4.20
C HIS A 177 -6.76 6.30 -3.19
N TRP A 178 -6.40 7.52 -3.57
CA TRP A 178 -6.68 8.68 -2.76
C TRP A 178 -8.18 8.88 -2.69
N THR A 179 -8.73 9.13 -1.51
CA THR A 179 -10.15 9.47 -1.32
C THR A 179 -10.34 10.98 -1.21
N SER A 180 -9.25 11.72 -0.99
CA SER A 180 -9.17 13.17 -0.88
C SER A 180 -7.73 13.61 -1.12
N VAL A 181 -7.50 14.88 -1.46
CA VAL A 181 -6.15 15.45 -1.59
C VAL A 181 -5.49 15.60 -0.21
N LEU A 182 -6.24 16.13 0.77
CA LEU A 182 -5.76 16.35 2.14
C LEU A 182 -6.27 15.26 3.09
N ALA A 183 -5.45 14.89 4.06
CA ALA A 183 -5.84 14.03 5.16
C ALA A 183 -6.88 14.74 6.05
N GLY A 184 -7.92 14.00 6.44
CA GLY A 184 -8.97 14.53 7.33
C GLY A 184 -10.05 15.39 6.65
N ALA A 185 -9.98 15.59 5.33
CA ALA A 185 -11.10 16.13 4.57
C ALA A 185 -12.20 15.05 4.49
N SER A 186 -13.27 15.20 5.27
CA SER A 186 -14.44 14.33 5.16
C SER A 186 -15.07 14.53 3.78
N SER A 187 -15.16 13.46 2.99
CA SER A 187 -16.00 13.42 1.79
C SER A 187 -17.44 13.68 2.23
N GLY A 188 -17.95 14.88 1.97
CA GLY A 188 -19.37 15.21 2.14
C GLY A 188 -20.22 14.55 1.06
#